data_AF-A0A060PX74-F1
#
_entry.id   AF-A0A060PX74-F1
#
_cell.length_a   1.000
_cell.length_b   1.000
_cell.length_c   1.000
_cell.angle_alpha   90.00
_cell.angle_beta   90.00
_cell.angle_gamma   90.00
#
_symmetry.space_group_name_H-M   'P 1'
#
loop_
_entity.id
_entity.type
_entity.pdbx_description
1 polymer ?
#
loop_
_entity_poly.entity_id
_entity_poly.type
_entity_poly.pdbx_seq_one_letter_code
_entity_poly.pdbx_strand_id
1 'polypeptide(L)'
;MAIREKEIELETLKREIAQAEASLENDFAKHMAEKTDEKLEDLFFNNKVDFYRSVLVEQNDFLNDRISKKINKAVALSEEIENSKKSQEIEEAKAEFLKKHKDENIDFNELVDFYNEELPQKYKREIDKLDGVQFFQSIYDLLKAAQGENMQEGKAYDREEERNLPKEVKGNGVSSSANARNQSVMTRF
;
A
#
# COMPACT_ATOMS: atom_id res chain seq x y z
N MET A 1 -5.14 -21.63 -2.90
CA MET A 1 -3.79 -21.56 -3.48
C MET A 1 -2.89 -20.89 -2.45
N ALA A 2 -1.77 -21.51 -2.09
CA ALA A 2 -0.83 -20.96 -1.11
C ALA A 2 -0.15 -19.69 -1.66
N ILE A 3 0.31 -18.78 -0.80
CA ILE A 3 1.01 -17.55 -1.23
C ILE A 3 2.18 -17.90 -2.17
N ARG A 4 2.95 -18.94 -1.84
CA ARG A 4 4.07 -19.42 -2.66
C ARG A 4 3.66 -19.85 -4.08
N GLU A 5 2.52 -20.51 -4.21
CA GLU A 5 2.00 -20.93 -5.53
C GLU A 5 1.61 -19.70 -6.36
N LYS A 6 0.97 -18.71 -5.73
CA LYS A 6 0.63 -17.43 -6.37
C LYS A 6 1.88 -16.65 -6.80
N GLU A 7 2.94 -16.65 -6.00
CA GLU A 7 4.22 -16.01 -6.35
C GLU A 7 4.86 -16.65 -7.58
N ILE A 8 4.84 -17.99 -7.67
CA ILE A 8 5.34 -18.73 -8.84
C ILE A 8 4.50 -18.39 -10.08
N GLU A 9 3.18 -18.34 -9.95
CA GLU A 9 2.29 -17.94 -11.04
C GLU A 9 2.56 -16.50 -11.49
N LEU A 10 2.75 -15.57 -10.55
CA LEU A 10 3.07 -14.17 -10.85
C LEU A 10 4.41 -14.05 -11.59
N GLU A 11 5.44 -14.75 -11.16
CA GLU A 11 6.73 -14.78 -11.86
C GLU A 11 6.59 -15.35 -13.27
N THR A 12 5.76 -16.37 -13.44
CA THR A 12 5.50 -16.98 -14.75
C THR A 12 4.81 -15.98 -15.67
N LEU A 13 3.76 -15.30 -15.18
CA LEU A 13 3.07 -14.24 -15.92
C LEU A 13 4.02 -13.11 -16.31
N LYS A 14 4.92 -12.67 -15.41
CA LYS A 14 5.91 -11.63 -15.72
C LYS A 14 6.85 -12.05 -16.86
N ARG A 15 7.29 -13.30 -16.89
CA ARG A 15 8.14 -13.82 -17.98
C ARG A 15 7.37 -13.90 -19.29
N GLU A 16 6.13 -14.38 -19.26
CA GLU A 16 5.28 -14.44 -20.45
C GLU A 16 4.99 -13.06 -21.03
N ILE A 17 4.74 -12.05 -20.18
CA ILE A 17 4.53 -10.66 -20.59
C ILE A 17 5.79 -10.14 -21.26
N ALA A 18 6.95 -10.28 -20.62
CA ALA A 18 8.22 -9.82 -21.18
C ALA A 18 8.54 -10.48 -22.53
N GLN A 19 8.24 -11.78 -22.68
CA GLN A 19 8.38 -12.48 -23.94
C GLN A 19 7.43 -11.94 -25.01
N ALA A 20 6.16 -11.70 -24.66
CA ALA A 20 5.17 -11.15 -25.59
C ALA A 20 5.51 -9.71 -26.01
N GLU A 21 6.02 -8.89 -25.09
CA GLU A 21 6.50 -7.54 -25.37
C GLU A 21 7.70 -7.54 -26.32
N ALA A 22 8.64 -8.48 -26.13
CA ALA A 22 9.85 -8.56 -26.96
C ALA A 22 9.57 -8.88 -28.44
N SER A 23 8.49 -9.62 -28.74
CA SER A 23 8.09 -9.94 -30.12
C SER A 23 6.92 -9.10 -30.63
N LEU A 24 6.37 -8.20 -29.81
CA LEU A 24 5.07 -7.56 -30.02
C LEU A 24 4.95 -6.87 -31.39
N GLU A 25 5.89 -5.99 -31.70
CA GLU A 25 5.85 -5.20 -32.94
C GLU A 25 5.95 -6.08 -34.19
N ASN A 26 6.83 -7.08 -34.15
CA ASN A 26 7.02 -8.01 -35.26
C ASN A 26 5.79 -8.92 -35.45
N ASP A 27 5.23 -9.43 -34.36
CA ASP A 27 4.05 -10.29 -34.41
C ASP A 27 2.82 -9.49 -34.86
N PHE A 28 2.68 -8.25 -34.42
CA PHE A 28 1.63 -7.35 -34.90
C PHE A 28 1.80 -7.03 -36.39
N ALA A 29 3.01 -6.75 -36.86
CA ALA A 29 3.27 -6.49 -38.28
C ALA A 29 2.90 -7.71 -39.15
N LYS A 30 3.26 -8.92 -38.72
CA LYS A 30 2.86 -10.17 -39.41
C LYS A 30 1.34 -10.36 -39.41
N HIS A 31 0.70 -10.16 -38.26
CA HIS A 31 -0.75 -10.22 -38.13
C HIS A 31 -1.45 -9.24 -39.09
N MET A 32 -0.98 -8.00 -39.15
CA MET A 32 -1.51 -7.01 -40.10
C MET A 32 -1.24 -7.39 -41.55
N ALA A 33 -0.07 -7.95 -41.87
CA ALA A 33 0.23 -8.41 -43.24
C ALA A 33 -0.72 -9.54 -43.68
N GLU A 34 -1.06 -10.46 -42.78
CA GLU A 34 -2.02 -11.54 -43.05
C GLU A 34 -3.47 -11.04 -43.12
N LYS A 35 -3.81 -10.00 -42.34
CA LYS A 35 -5.18 -9.45 -42.26
C LYS A 35 -5.47 -8.37 -43.30
N THR A 36 -4.44 -7.85 -43.98
CA THR A 36 -4.62 -6.84 -45.02
C THR A 36 -5.27 -7.49 -46.24
N ASP A 37 -6.52 -7.12 -46.48
CA ASP A 37 -7.32 -7.53 -47.64
C ASP A 37 -7.47 -6.39 -48.66
N GLU A 38 -8.05 -6.69 -49.82
CA GLU A 38 -8.26 -5.70 -50.88
C GLU A 38 -9.01 -4.44 -50.41
N LYS A 39 -9.89 -4.57 -49.40
CA LYS A 39 -10.64 -3.43 -48.85
C LYS A 39 -9.74 -2.54 -48.00
N LEU A 40 -8.90 -3.12 -47.16
CA LEU A 40 -7.95 -2.35 -46.37
C LEU A 40 -6.88 -1.69 -47.26
N GLU A 41 -6.44 -2.38 -48.32
CA GLU A 41 -5.57 -1.80 -49.34
C GLU A 41 -6.25 -0.63 -50.07
N ASP A 42 -7.52 -0.76 -50.44
CA ASP A 42 -8.29 0.33 -51.06
C ASP A 42 -8.33 1.57 -50.15
N LEU A 43 -8.57 1.37 -48.85
CA LEU A 43 -8.52 2.47 -47.87
C LEU A 43 -7.14 3.14 -47.85
N PHE A 44 -6.03 2.40 -47.97
CA PHE A 44 -4.70 3.01 -48.00
C PHE A 44 -4.52 4.00 -49.17
N PHE A 45 -5.07 3.69 -50.34
CA PHE A 45 -4.95 4.54 -51.53
C PHE A 45 -6.01 5.65 -51.58
N ASN A 46 -7.25 5.34 -51.20
CA ASN A 46 -8.41 6.20 -51.42
C ASN A 46 -8.86 6.97 -50.16
N ASN A 47 -8.57 6.47 -48.95
CA ASN A 47 -8.98 7.09 -47.69
C ASN A 47 -8.03 6.75 -46.52
N LYS A 48 -6.88 7.42 -46.50
CA LYS A 48 -5.82 7.19 -45.52
C LYS A 48 -6.26 7.34 -44.06
N VAL A 49 -7.22 8.22 -43.79
CA VAL A 49 -7.71 8.45 -42.42
C VAL A 49 -8.40 7.18 -41.90
N ASP A 50 -9.29 6.60 -42.69
CA ASP A 50 -10.01 5.38 -42.28
C ASP A 50 -9.13 4.14 -42.33
N PHE A 51 -8.10 4.11 -43.20
CA PHE A 51 -7.03 3.12 -43.13
C PHE A 51 -6.35 3.11 -41.75
N TYR A 52 -5.81 4.25 -41.31
CA TYR A 52 -5.10 4.30 -40.01
C TYR A 52 -6.04 4.05 -38.82
N ARG A 53 -7.30 4.48 -38.89
CA ARG A 53 -8.30 4.11 -37.86
C ARG A 53 -8.49 2.61 -37.76
N SER A 54 -8.60 1.92 -38.91
CA SER A 54 -8.76 0.46 -38.96
C SER A 54 -7.55 -0.26 -38.38
N VAL A 55 -6.34 0.19 -38.72
CA VAL A 55 -5.09 -0.34 -38.14
C VAL A 55 -5.03 -0.15 -36.62
N LEU A 56 -5.44 1.02 -36.10
CA LEU A 56 -5.43 1.29 -34.66
C LEU A 56 -6.46 0.46 -33.90
N VAL A 57 -7.64 0.23 -34.47
CA VAL A 57 -8.63 -0.69 -33.89
C VAL A 57 -8.04 -2.09 -33.80
N GLU A 58 -7.43 -2.58 -34.88
CA GLU A 58 -6.80 -3.90 -34.90
C GLU A 58 -5.65 -4.01 -33.92
N GLN A 59 -4.82 -2.96 -33.81
CA GLN A 59 -3.74 -2.90 -32.84
C GLN A 59 -4.26 -3.02 -31.41
N ASN A 60 -5.32 -2.30 -31.07
CA ASN A 60 -5.91 -2.36 -29.73
C ASN A 60 -6.44 -3.75 -29.42
N ASP A 61 -7.14 -4.39 -30.37
CA ASP A 61 -7.65 -5.75 -30.20
C ASP A 61 -6.51 -6.76 -30.02
N PHE A 62 -5.47 -6.66 -30.86
CA PHE A 62 -4.28 -7.50 -30.78
C PHE A 62 -3.54 -7.35 -29.44
N LEU A 63 -3.32 -6.12 -28.99
CA LEU A 63 -2.69 -5.82 -27.70
C LEU A 63 -3.50 -6.34 -26.53
N ASN A 64 -4.82 -6.17 -26.58
CA ASN A 64 -5.71 -6.60 -25.52
C ASN A 64 -5.65 -8.13 -25.32
N ASP A 65 -5.66 -8.87 -26.42
CA ASP A 65 -5.61 -10.34 -26.40
C ASP A 65 -4.24 -10.88 -26.02
N ARG A 66 -3.14 -10.25 -26.47
CA ARG A 66 -1.78 -10.78 -26.27
C ARG A 66 -1.17 -10.37 -24.94
N ILE A 67 -1.42 -9.14 -24.48
CA ILE A 67 -0.67 -8.54 -23.37
C ILE A 67 -1.60 -7.98 -22.29
N SER A 68 -2.60 -7.17 -22.62
CA SER A 68 -3.36 -6.44 -21.60
C SER A 68 -4.09 -7.37 -20.62
N LYS A 69 -4.69 -8.46 -21.10
CA LYS A 69 -5.30 -9.49 -20.22
C LYS A 69 -4.28 -10.11 -19.25
N LYS A 70 -3.06 -10.38 -19.70
CA LYS A 70 -1.99 -10.95 -18.85
C LYS A 70 -1.50 -9.94 -17.83
N ILE A 71 -1.31 -8.68 -18.22
CA ILE A 71 -0.95 -7.58 -17.32
C ILE A 71 -2.02 -7.43 -16.23
N ASN A 72 -3.30 -7.35 -16.61
CA ASN A 72 -4.39 -7.22 -15.66
C ASN A 72 -4.42 -8.37 -14.65
N LYS A 73 -4.19 -9.62 -15.12
CA LYS A 73 -4.09 -10.78 -14.24
C LYS A 73 -2.88 -10.68 -13.30
N ALA A 74 -1.71 -10.26 -13.80
CA ALA A 74 -0.51 -10.10 -12.99
C ALA A 74 -0.69 -9.02 -11.90
N VAL A 75 -1.35 -7.90 -12.22
CA VAL A 75 -1.67 -6.84 -11.26
C VAL A 75 -2.60 -7.38 -10.18
N ALA A 76 -3.73 -7.97 -10.57
CA ALA A 76 -4.68 -8.53 -9.61
C ALA A 76 -4.05 -9.59 -8.69
N LEU A 77 -3.21 -10.47 -9.25
CA LEU A 77 -2.50 -11.48 -8.47
C LEU A 77 -1.47 -10.87 -7.52
N SER A 78 -0.78 -9.80 -7.93
CA SER A 78 0.15 -9.06 -7.08
C SER A 78 -0.56 -8.43 -5.88
N GLU A 79 -1.70 -7.79 -6.11
CA GLU A 79 -2.53 -7.21 -5.05
C GLU A 79 -3.05 -8.30 -4.09
N GLU A 80 -3.49 -9.43 -4.63
CA GLU A 80 -3.95 -10.56 -3.82
C GLU A 80 -2.83 -11.14 -2.94
N ILE A 81 -1.61 -11.27 -3.48
CA ILE A 81 -0.43 -11.71 -2.72
C ILE A 81 -0.11 -10.71 -1.61
N GLU A 82 -0.07 -9.42 -1.91
CA GLU A 82 0.24 -8.37 -0.94
C GLU A 82 -0.78 -8.38 0.22
N ASN A 83 -2.07 -8.42 -0.10
CA ASN A 83 -3.13 -8.49 0.90
C ASN A 83 -3.04 -9.77 1.74
N SER A 84 -2.72 -10.91 1.11
CA SER A 84 -2.54 -12.18 1.81
C SER A 84 -1.37 -12.13 2.79
N LYS A 85 -0.24 -11.52 2.39
CA LYS A 85 0.94 -11.34 3.25
C LYS A 85 0.65 -10.43 4.43
N LYS A 86 0.04 -9.27 4.19
CA LYS A 86 -0.37 -8.36 5.28
C LYS A 86 -1.29 -9.05 6.28
N SER A 87 -2.27 -9.81 5.79
CA SER A 87 -3.16 -10.58 6.68
C SER A 87 -2.39 -11.62 7.49
N GLN A 88 -1.43 -12.31 6.89
CA GLN A 88 -0.61 -13.30 7.59
C GLN A 88 0.28 -12.63 8.64
N GLU A 89 0.92 -11.50 8.33
CA GLU A 89 1.74 -10.73 9.27
C GLU A 89 0.92 -10.26 10.49
N ILE A 90 -0.31 -9.81 10.28
CA ILE A 90 -1.23 -9.42 11.36
C ILE A 90 -1.57 -10.62 12.25
N GLU A 91 -1.93 -11.77 11.67
CA GLU A 91 -2.27 -12.97 12.43
C GLU A 91 -1.06 -13.53 13.19
N GLU A 92 0.14 -13.49 12.59
CA GLU A 92 1.38 -13.88 13.25
C GLU A 92 1.71 -12.97 14.44
N ALA A 93 1.59 -11.66 14.25
CA ALA A 93 1.79 -10.68 15.32
C ALA A 93 0.76 -10.84 16.45
N LYS A 94 -0.50 -11.10 16.12
CA LYS A 94 -1.55 -11.40 17.11
C LYS A 94 -1.22 -12.67 17.89
N ALA A 95 -0.82 -13.74 17.19
CA ALA A 95 -0.45 -15.00 17.83
C ALA A 95 0.79 -14.84 18.73
N GLU A 96 1.79 -14.06 18.31
CA GLU A 96 2.97 -13.77 19.12
C GLU A 96 2.62 -12.93 20.36
N PHE A 97 1.76 -11.92 20.21
CA PHE A 97 1.24 -11.14 21.33
C PHE A 97 0.53 -12.03 22.35
N LEU A 98 -0.45 -12.83 21.92
CA LEU A 98 -1.15 -13.78 22.80
C LEU A 98 -0.20 -14.80 23.42
N LYS A 99 0.87 -15.18 22.72
CA LYS A 99 1.89 -16.09 23.26
C LYS A 99 2.71 -15.45 24.39
N LYS A 100 2.97 -14.14 24.34
CA LYS A 100 3.68 -13.40 25.40
C LYS A 100 2.80 -13.19 26.63
N HIS A 101 1.49 -13.09 26.43
CA HIS A 101 0.51 -12.85 27.48
C HIS A 101 -0.35 -14.08 27.82
N LYS A 102 0.20 -15.29 27.69
CA LYS A 102 -0.54 -16.55 27.92
C LYS A 102 -1.12 -16.70 29.32
N ASP A 103 -0.49 -16.06 30.30
CA ASP A 103 -0.91 -16.11 31.70
C ASP A 103 -1.96 -15.02 32.02
N GLU A 104 -2.31 -14.20 31.03
CA GLU A 104 -3.27 -13.11 31.13
C GLU A 104 -4.49 -13.46 30.28
N ASN A 105 -5.69 -13.38 30.86
CA ASN A 105 -6.93 -13.64 30.13
C ASN A 105 -7.30 -12.41 29.29
N ILE A 106 -6.54 -12.16 28.23
CA ILE A 106 -6.75 -11.01 27.33
C ILE A 106 -7.95 -11.29 26.42
N ASP A 107 -8.96 -10.44 26.49
CA ASP A 107 -10.01 -10.39 25.48
C ASP A 107 -9.57 -9.49 24.32
N PHE A 108 -9.39 -10.09 23.15
CA PHE A 108 -8.95 -9.36 21.96
C PHE A 108 -10.06 -8.45 21.40
N ASN A 109 -11.33 -8.79 21.61
CA ASN A 109 -12.43 -7.90 21.19
C ASN A 109 -12.40 -6.62 22.02
N GLU A 110 -12.14 -6.72 23.32
CA GLU A 110 -11.98 -5.57 24.22
C GLU A 110 -10.82 -4.65 23.77
N LEU A 111 -9.68 -5.22 23.34
CA LEU A 111 -8.58 -4.42 22.79
C LEU A 111 -8.97 -3.69 21.51
N VAL A 112 -9.69 -4.36 20.62
CA VAL A 112 -10.14 -3.78 19.35
C VAL A 112 -11.18 -2.69 19.59
N ASP A 113 -12.12 -2.91 20.50
CA ASP A 113 -13.16 -1.95 20.87
C ASP A 113 -12.55 -0.73 21.56
N PHE A 114 -11.61 -0.95 22.49
CA PHE A 114 -10.86 0.14 23.13
C PHE A 114 -10.10 0.99 22.10
N TYR A 115 -9.39 0.34 21.16
CA TYR A 115 -8.73 1.05 20.07
C TYR A 115 -9.74 1.82 19.20
N ASN A 116 -10.86 1.23 18.80
CA ASN A 116 -11.81 1.83 17.86
C ASN A 116 -12.67 2.94 18.49
N GLU A 117 -13.15 2.74 19.71
CA GLU A 117 -14.20 3.54 20.32
C GLU A 117 -13.68 4.48 21.41
N GLU A 118 -12.71 4.03 22.20
CA GLU A 118 -12.27 4.76 23.40
C GLU A 118 -10.99 5.57 23.18
N LEU A 119 -10.14 5.16 22.24
CA LEU A 119 -8.82 5.77 22.05
C LEU A 119 -8.89 7.13 21.31
N PRO A 120 -8.38 8.23 21.90
CA PRO A 120 -8.34 9.52 21.23
C PRO A 120 -7.51 9.48 19.95
N GLN A 121 -7.90 10.27 18.93
CA GLN A 121 -7.25 10.27 17.61
C GLN A 121 -5.73 10.53 17.66
N LYS A 122 -5.25 11.28 18.67
CA LYS A 122 -3.83 11.53 18.86
C LYS A 122 -3.06 10.22 19.10
N TYR A 123 -3.56 9.37 19.99
CA TYR A 123 -2.93 8.09 20.32
C TYR A 123 -3.09 7.08 19.18
N LYS A 124 -4.24 7.10 18.46
CA LYS A 124 -4.42 6.26 17.25
C LYS A 124 -3.31 6.52 16.24
N ARG A 125 -3.03 7.79 15.94
CA ARG A 125 -1.94 8.18 15.02
C ARG A 125 -0.54 7.77 15.47
N GLU A 126 -0.31 7.57 16.76
CA GLU A 126 0.97 7.09 17.29
C GLU A 126 1.05 5.57 17.17
N ILE A 127 -0.04 4.87 17.48
CA ILE A 127 -0.17 3.41 17.39
C ILE A 127 -0.18 2.92 15.93
N ASP A 128 -0.83 3.66 15.01
CA ASP A 128 -0.91 3.33 13.57
C ASP A 128 0.45 3.34 12.86
N LYS A 129 1.49 3.86 13.52
CA LYS A 129 2.87 3.82 13.03
C LYS A 129 3.64 2.59 13.50
N LEU A 130 3.08 1.84 14.44
CA LEU A 130 3.68 0.66 15.02
C LEU A 130 3.23 -0.55 14.20
N ASP A 131 4.16 -1.45 13.95
CA ASP A 131 3.91 -2.68 13.19
C ASP A 131 3.97 -3.91 14.10
N GLY A 132 3.29 -4.97 13.67
CA GLY A 132 3.35 -6.29 14.29
C GLY A 132 2.97 -6.29 15.77
N VAL A 133 3.78 -6.93 16.61
CA VAL A 133 3.45 -7.13 18.04
C VAL A 133 3.40 -5.81 18.83
N GLN A 134 4.18 -4.81 18.43
CA GLN A 134 4.24 -3.52 19.13
C GLN A 134 2.92 -2.74 19.04
N PHE A 135 2.20 -2.91 17.93
CA PHE A 135 0.84 -2.38 17.77
C PHE A 135 -0.09 -2.92 18.87
N PHE A 136 -0.18 -4.24 18.99
CA PHE A 136 -1.03 -4.89 20.00
C PHE A 136 -0.59 -4.59 21.43
N GLN A 137 0.73 -4.57 21.67
CA GLN A 137 1.29 -4.22 22.98
C GLN A 137 0.88 -2.82 23.41
N SER A 138 0.94 -1.84 22.52
CA SER A 138 0.65 -0.44 22.87
C SER A 138 -0.82 -0.21 23.20
N ILE A 139 -1.72 -0.88 22.48
CA ILE A 139 -3.16 -0.86 22.80
C ILE A 139 -3.39 -1.49 24.18
N TYR A 140 -2.74 -2.62 24.44
CA TYR A 140 -2.84 -3.33 25.71
C TYR A 140 -2.32 -2.51 26.90
N ASP A 141 -1.16 -1.87 26.76
CA ASP A 141 -0.56 -1.04 27.80
C ASP A 141 -1.46 0.16 28.13
N LEU A 142 -2.06 0.78 27.10
CA LEU A 142 -3.01 1.88 27.29
C LEU A 142 -4.32 1.42 27.94
N LEU A 143 -4.84 0.25 27.55
CA LEU A 143 -6.02 -0.33 28.19
C LEU A 143 -5.74 -0.63 29.66
N LYS A 144 -4.58 -1.21 29.99
CA LYS A 144 -4.18 -1.45 31.38
C LYS A 144 -3.97 -0.17 32.17
N ALA A 145 -3.43 0.88 31.56
CA ALA A 145 -3.32 2.19 32.20
C ALA A 145 -4.71 2.80 32.49
N ALA A 146 -5.64 2.71 31.54
CA ALA A 146 -7.00 3.22 31.69
C ALA A 146 -7.82 2.43 32.74
N GLN A 147 -7.68 1.10 32.76
CA GLN A 147 -8.29 0.24 33.77
C GLN A 147 -7.60 0.38 35.15
N GLY A 148 -6.31 0.70 35.16
CA GLY A 148 -5.47 0.88 36.34
C GLY A 148 -5.78 2.14 37.15
N GLU A 149 -6.51 3.13 36.61
CA GLU A 149 -7.08 4.22 37.42
C GLU A 149 -8.28 3.77 38.28
N ASN A 150 -8.80 2.54 38.09
CA ASN A 150 -9.92 1.98 38.88
C ASN A 150 -9.57 0.72 39.71
N MET A 151 -8.31 0.28 39.77
CA MET A 151 -7.88 -0.77 40.72
C MET A 151 -6.53 -0.42 41.37
N GLN A 152 -6.65 0.21 42.55
CA GLN A 152 -5.66 0.38 43.63
C GLN A 152 -4.57 1.46 43.47
N GLU A 153 -4.66 2.47 44.34
CA GLU A 153 -3.54 3.28 44.81
C GLU A 153 -2.30 2.42 45.12
N GLY A 154 -1.15 2.90 44.65
CA GLY A 154 0.10 2.70 45.37
C GLY A 154 1.07 1.67 44.80
N LYS A 155 1.68 1.95 43.64
CA LYS A 155 3.15 1.89 43.50
C LYS A 155 3.66 3.00 42.60
N ALA A 156 4.52 3.82 43.20
CA ALA A 156 5.26 4.90 42.60
C ALA A 156 6.03 4.47 41.35
N TYR A 157 5.93 5.29 40.29
CA TYR A 157 7.06 5.51 39.40
C TYR A 157 7.82 6.73 39.90
N ASP A 158 8.58 6.54 40.99
CA ASP A 158 9.91 7.15 41.05
C ASP A 158 10.80 6.26 40.19
N ARG A 159 11.04 6.70 38.95
CA ARG A 159 12.32 6.43 38.30
C ARG A 159 12.70 7.67 37.52
N GLU A 160 13.44 8.52 38.22
CA GLU A 160 14.29 9.55 37.64
C GLU A 160 15.14 8.93 36.51
N GLU A 161 14.93 9.36 35.28
CA GLU A 161 16.02 9.57 34.34
C GLU A 161 16.03 11.05 33.99
N GLU A 162 17.05 11.72 34.49
CA GLU A 162 17.43 13.09 34.20
C GLU A 162 17.45 13.35 32.69
N ARG A 163 16.57 14.23 32.21
CA ARG A 163 16.89 15.09 31.09
C ARG A 163 16.64 16.53 31.51
N ASN A 164 17.75 17.23 31.74
CA ASN A 164 17.85 18.67 31.90
C ASN A 164 16.80 19.42 31.06
N LEU A 165 15.74 19.90 31.72
CA LEU A 165 14.89 20.96 31.19
C LEU A 165 15.59 22.30 31.43
N PRO A 166 15.98 23.06 30.39
CA PRO A 166 16.39 24.44 30.60
C PRO A 166 15.20 25.23 31.15
N LYS A 167 15.44 25.90 32.28
CA LYS A 167 14.50 26.79 32.97
C LYS A 167 13.86 27.79 32.01
N GLU A 168 12.56 28.05 32.22
CA GLU A 168 11.82 29.13 31.60
C GLU A 168 12.58 30.45 31.71
N VAL A 169 12.93 31.03 30.56
CA VAL A 169 13.38 32.43 30.47
C VAL A 169 12.15 33.29 30.26
N LYS A 170 11.85 34.12 31.27
CA LYS A 170 10.87 35.21 31.19
C LYS A 170 11.12 36.07 29.96
N GLY A 171 10.07 36.32 29.20
CA GLY A 171 10.10 37.17 28.01
C GLY A 171 10.46 38.63 28.32
N ASN A 172 11.10 39.26 27.35
CA ASN A 172 11.00 40.69 27.07
C ASN A 172 11.07 40.84 25.55
N GLY A 173 9.99 41.34 24.95
CA GLY A 173 9.86 41.43 23.49
C GLY A 173 10.64 42.59 22.89
N VAL A 174 10.89 42.52 21.58
CA VAL A 174 10.76 43.64 20.63
C VAL A 174 10.50 43.07 19.24
N SER A 175 9.53 43.66 18.56
CA SER A 175 9.13 43.46 17.17
C SER A 175 10.24 43.71 16.14
N SER A 176 10.23 43.00 15.01
CA SER A 176 10.16 43.60 13.66
C SER A 176 10.32 42.58 12.52
N SER A 177 9.29 42.52 11.67
CA SER A 177 9.33 42.51 10.20
C SER A 177 10.51 41.85 9.46
N ALA A 178 10.21 40.86 8.60
CA ALA A 178 10.27 41.04 7.13
C ALA A 178 10.07 39.71 6.36
N ASN A 179 9.13 39.77 5.40
CA ASN A 179 9.16 39.19 4.04
C ASN A 179 9.93 37.89 3.72
N ALA A 180 9.19 36.95 3.11
CA ALA A 180 9.38 36.40 1.75
C ALA A 180 9.00 34.90 1.76
N ARG A 181 7.80 34.51 1.34
CA ARG A 181 7.42 34.24 -0.05
C ARG A 181 8.45 33.34 -0.76
N ASN A 182 8.18 32.03 -0.77
CA ASN A 182 8.42 31.20 -1.95
C ASN A 182 7.51 29.98 -1.92
N GLN A 183 6.43 30.10 -2.69
CA GLN A 183 5.70 28.98 -3.25
C GLN A 183 6.55 28.38 -4.39
N SER A 184 6.37 27.08 -4.62
CA SER A 184 5.94 26.53 -5.92
C SER A 184 6.87 25.57 -6.68
N VAL A 185 6.20 24.52 -7.17
CA VAL A 185 6.43 23.65 -8.35
C VAL A 185 7.61 22.67 -8.38
N MET A 186 7.33 21.39 -8.13
CA MET A 186 7.82 20.32 -9.01
C MET A 186 6.74 19.24 -9.19
N THR A 187 5.88 19.48 -10.18
CA THR A 187 5.12 18.45 -10.85
C THR A 187 5.17 18.79 -12.33
N ARG A 188 5.80 17.92 -13.12
CA ARG A 188 5.72 17.72 -14.58
C ARG A 188 7.07 17.19 -15.07
N PHE A 189 7.17 15.88 -15.26
CA PHE A 189 7.33 15.22 -16.57
C PHE A 189 6.85 13.78 -16.41
#